data_AF-A0A523LZ28-F1
#
_entry.id   AF-A0A523LZ28-F1
#
_cell.length_a   1.000
_cell.length_b   1.000
_cell.length_c   1.000
_cell.angle_alpha   90.00
_cell.angle_beta   90.00
_cell.angle_gamma   90.00
#
_symmetry.space_group_name_H-M   'P 1'
#
loop_
_entity.id
_entity.type
_entity.pdbx_description
1 polymer ?
#
loop_
_entity_poly.entity_id
_entity_poly.type
_entity_poly.pdbx_seq_one_letter_code
_entity_poly.pdbx_strand_id
1 'polypeptide(L)'
;MVADGAQNLWPFVIYSMSVIGLLIVILTASWFIGSRTRHGTATGMPFESGIVPVGSAEETRLSVEFYLIALFFVIFDLETIFIFAWAVAFFELGWRGYIGASVFIGVLLVALVYELRSGELDWGIKHRHPVRDRYAVLPGTRT
;
A
#
# COMPACT_ATOMS: atom_id res chain seq x y z
N MET A 1 -26.03 26.02 20.51
CA MET A 1 -24.75 25.63 21.14
C MET A 1 -24.00 24.50 20.43
N VAL A 2 -24.36 24.10 19.19
CA VAL A 2 -23.60 23.11 18.39
C VAL A 2 -23.14 23.69 17.03
N ALA A 3 -23.51 24.93 16.69
CA ALA A 3 -23.20 25.51 15.38
C ALA A 3 -21.77 26.06 15.25
N ASP A 4 -21.04 26.26 16.36
CA ASP A 4 -19.76 26.99 16.32
C ASP A 4 -18.52 26.07 16.19
N GLY A 5 -18.68 24.77 16.45
CA GLY A 5 -17.58 23.79 16.39
C GLY A 5 -17.15 23.45 14.96
N ALA A 6 -18.09 23.46 14.01
CA ALA A 6 -17.83 23.16 12.60
C ALA A 6 -17.44 24.38 11.75
N GLN A 7 -17.65 25.60 12.26
CA GLN A 7 -17.39 26.84 11.51
C GLN A 7 -15.92 27.26 11.53
N ASN A 8 -15.12 26.74 12.46
CA ASN A 8 -13.71 27.10 12.62
C ASN A 8 -12.80 25.96 12.15
N LEU A 9 -12.79 25.69 10.84
CA LEU A 9 -11.81 24.80 10.20
C LEU A 9 -10.44 25.48 10.02
N TRP A 10 -10.37 26.80 10.24
CA TRP A 10 -9.15 27.60 10.13
C TRP A 10 -7.94 27.03 10.89
N PRO A 11 -8.06 26.56 12.15
CA PRO A 11 -6.92 25.95 12.86
C PRO A 11 -6.42 24.68 12.17
N PHE A 12 -7.30 23.85 11.62
CA PHE A 12 -6.93 22.64 10.88
C PHE A 12 -6.22 22.97 9.56
N VAL A 13 -6.73 23.97 8.82
CA VAL A 13 -6.12 24.46 7.59
C VAL A 13 -4.73 25.06 7.86
N ILE A 14 -4.60 25.89 8.89
CA ILE A 14 -3.32 26.51 9.25
C ILE A 14 -2.31 25.45 9.70
N TYR A 15 -2.74 24.46 10.49
CA TYR A 15 -1.89 23.36 10.93
C TYR A 15 -1.40 22.51 9.74
N SER A 16 -2.30 22.06 8.87
CA SER A 16 -1.94 21.28 7.69
C SER A 16 -1.01 22.05 6.75
N MET A 17 -1.26 23.34 6.51
CA MET A 17 -0.38 24.21 5.72
C MET A 17 0.99 24.39 6.36
N SER A 18 1.04 24.50 7.69
CA SER A 18 2.30 24.63 8.44
C SER A 18 3.13 23.35 8.35
N VAL A 19 2.50 22.17 8.44
CA VAL A 19 3.18 20.87 8.26
C VAL A 19 3.72 20.73 6.84
N ILE A 20 2.90 21.00 5.83
CA ILE A 20 3.32 20.95 4.41
C ILE A 20 4.46 21.96 4.15
N GLY A 21 4.31 23.19 4.65
CA GLY A 21 5.32 24.24 4.54
C GLY A 21 6.64 23.85 5.19
N LEU A 22 6.60 23.25 6.39
CA LEU A 22 7.79 22.74 7.07
C LEU A 22 8.48 21.64 6.26
N LEU A 23 7.71 20.68 5.70
CA LEU A 23 8.26 19.64 4.84
C LEU A 23 8.95 20.24 3.61
N ILE A 24 8.34 21.22 2.96
CA ILE A 24 8.93 21.92 1.81
C ILE A 24 10.22 22.64 2.22
N VAL A 25 10.23 23.35 3.36
CA VAL A 25 11.43 24.04 3.85
C VAL A 25 12.57 23.06 4.11
N ILE A 26 12.29 21.94 4.79
CA ILE A 26 13.31 20.92 5.08
C ILE A 26 13.84 20.29 3.79
N LEU A 27 12.97 19.92 2.86
CA LEU A 27 13.38 19.34 1.57
C LEU A 27 14.21 20.33 0.74
N THR A 28 13.81 21.61 0.71
CA THR A 28 14.52 22.66 -0.04
C THR A 28 15.85 23.01 0.60
N ALA A 29 15.91 23.09 1.93
CA ALA A 29 17.15 23.29 2.67
C ALA A 29 18.10 22.10 2.47
N SER A 30 17.60 20.87 2.53
CA SER A 30 18.38 19.66 2.25
C SER A 30 18.91 19.66 0.82
N TRP A 31 18.13 20.12 -0.16
CA TRP A 31 18.57 20.25 -1.55
C TRP A 31 19.64 21.33 -1.73
N PHE A 32 19.52 22.46 -1.02
CA PHE A 32 20.45 23.57 -1.12
C PHE A 32 21.78 23.32 -0.38
N ILE A 33 21.71 22.71 0.81
CA ILE A 33 22.86 22.39 1.66
C ILE A 33 23.56 21.10 1.20
N GLY A 34 22.82 20.17 0.60
CA GLY A 34 23.36 18.93 0.08
C GLY A 34 24.46 19.20 -0.95
N SER A 35 25.70 18.83 -0.63
CA SER A 35 26.80 18.94 -1.58
C SER A 35 26.47 18.11 -2.82
N ARG A 36 26.27 18.77 -3.96
CA ARG A 36 26.18 18.16 -5.29
C ARG A 36 27.55 17.56 -5.65
N THR A 37 27.92 16.47 -4.99
CA THR A 37 28.98 15.61 -5.52
C THR A 37 28.47 15.06 -6.84
N ARG A 38 29.26 15.29 -7.88
CA ARG A 38 29.01 14.82 -9.25
C ARG A 38 28.75 13.32 -9.16
N HIS A 39 27.50 12.91 -9.32
CA HIS A 39 27.11 11.52 -9.18
C HIS A 39 27.89 10.73 -10.24
N GLY A 40 28.89 9.96 -9.79
CA GLY A 40 29.55 8.99 -10.66
C GLY A 40 28.50 7.98 -11.12
N THR A 41 28.72 7.36 -12.27
CA THR A 41 27.84 6.32 -12.83
C THR A 41 27.50 5.21 -11.81
N ALA A 42 28.36 4.99 -10.81
CA ALA A 42 28.14 4.06 -9.69
C ALA A 42 27.16 4.55 -8.60
N THR A 43 27.01 5.86 -8.38
CA THR A 43 26.13 6.42 -7.34
C THR A 43 24.65 6.40 -7.74
N GLY A 44 24.37 6.38 -9.06
CA GLY A 44 23.00 6.35 -9.59
C GLY A 44 22.42 4.96 -9.82
N MET A 45 23.18 3.88 -9.57
CA MET A 45 22.71 2.50 -9.75
C MET A 45 22.06 1.98 -8.46
N PRO A 46 20.95 1.21 -8.56
CA PRO A 46 20.37 0.52 -7.41
C PRO A 46 21.44 -0.29 -6.66
N PHE A 47 21.51 -0.13 -5.35
CA PHE A 47 22.51 -0.79 -4.53
C PHE A 47 22.15 -2.26 -4.33
N GLU A 48 22.87 -3.16 -5.00
CA GLU A 48 22.69 -4.59 -4.81
C GLU A 48 24.03 -5.32 -4.89
N SER A 49 24.92 -5.06 -3.91
CA SER A 49 26.10 -5.89 -3.64
C SER A 49 27.02 -6.23 -4.85
N GLY A 50 27.08 -5.35 -5.87
CA GLY A 50 27.89 -5.56 -7.08
C GLY A 50 27.21 -6.35 -8.21
N ILE A 51 25.93 -6.69 -8.07
CA ILE A 51 25.12 -7.27 -9.15
C ILE A 51 24.48 -6.12 -9.93
N VAL A 52 24.74 -6.08 -11.23
CA VAL A 52 23.99 -5.20 -12.13
C VAL A 52 22.55 -5.70 -12.20
N PRO A 53 21.54 -4.84 -12.00
CA PRO A 53 20.15 -5.26 -12.09
C PRO A 53 19.90 -5.83 -13.50
N VAL A 54 19.69 -7.14 -13.56
CA VAL A 54 19.37 -7.88 -14.78
C VAL A 54 17.89 -8.25 -14.75
N GLY A 55 17.16 -7.78 -15.76
CA GLY A 55 15.71 -7.93 -15.88
C GLY A 55 15.00 -6.59 -15.81
N SER A 56 14.17 -6.31 -16.81
CA SER A 56 13.20 -5.22 -16.75
C SER A 56 12.27 -5.46 -15.56
N ALA A 57 11.85 -4.41 -14.83
CA ALA A 57 10.85 -4.51 -13.76
C ALA A 57 9.55 -5.22 -14.22
N GLU A 58 9.30 -5.27 -15.53
CA GLU A 58 8.24 -6.06 -16.19
C GLU A 58 8.35 -7.59 -16.04
N GLU A 59 9.55 -8.17 -15.86
CA GLU A 59 9.71 -9.63 -15.70
C GLU A 59 9.44 -10.11 -14.28
N THR A 60 9.44 -9.20 -13.30
CA THR A 60 9.01 -9.49 -11.94
C THR A 60 7.49 -9.49 -11.90
N ARG A 61 6.89 -10.63 -12.24
CA ARG A 61 5.48 -10.88 -12.00
C ARG A 61 5.21 -10.78 -10.50
N LEU A 62 4.70 -9.62 -10.07
CA LEU A 62 4.16 -9.46 -8.73
C LEU A 62 3.09 -10.53 -8.53
N SER A 63 3.17 -11.17 -7.38
CA SER A 63 2.36 -12.33 -7.07
C SER A 63 0.90 -11.88 -6.86
N VAL A 64 -0.07 -12.69 -7.29
CA VAL A 64 -1.51 -12.35 -7.26
C VAL A 64 -2.00 -12.10 -5.83
N GLU A 65 -1.33 -12.68 -4.85
CA GLU A 65 -1.54 -12.55 -3.42
C GLU A 65 -1.55 -11.08 -2.96
N PHE A 66 -0.69 -10.22 -3.53
CA PHE A 66 -0.70 -8.80 -3.20
C PHE A 66 -1.97 -8.08 -3.66
N TYR A 67 -2.55 -8.51 -4.78
CA TYR A 67 -3.81 -7.97 -5.27
C TYR A 67 -4.97 -8.39 -4.37
N LEU A 68 -5.01 -9.65 -3.92
CA LEU A 68 -6.04 -10.15 -3.02
C LEU A 68 -6.07 -9.39 -1.69
N ILE A 69 -4.89 -9.12 -1.09
CA ILE A 69 -4.78 -8.31 0.12
C ILE A 69 -5.30 -6.88 -0.10
N ALA A 70 -4.96 -6.25 -1.23
CA ALA A 70 -5.43 -4.91 -1.56
C ALA A 70 -6.95 -4.86 -1.78
N LEU A 71 -7.49 -5.84 -2.50
CA LEU A 71 -8.93 -5.95 -2.73
C LEU A 71 -9.69 -6.17 -1.41
N PHE A 72 -9.19 -7.05 -0.55
CA PHE A 72 -9.74 -7.29 0.79
C PHE A 72 -9.74 -6.01 1.63
N PHE A 73 -8.65 -5.24 1.60
CA PHE A 73 -8.58 -3.94 2.30
C PHE A 73 -9.67 -2.97 1.82
N VAL A 74 -9.89 -2.86 0.51
CA VAL A 74 -10.93 -1.98 -0.05
C VAL A 74 -12.32 -2.42 0.36
N ILE A 75 -12.61 -3.73 0.33
CA ILE A 75 -13.91 -4.26 0.73
C ILE A 75 -14.16 -4.01 2.23
N PHE A 76 -13.18 -4.33 3.09
CA PHE A 76 -13.29 -4.12 4.53
C PHE A 76 -13.39 -2.62 4.92
N ASP A 77 -12.69 -1.73 4.21
CA ASP A 77 -12.81 -0.28 4.39
C ASP A 77 -14.23 0.21 4.02
N LEU A 78 -14.79 -0.33 2.94
CA LEU A 78 -16.16 -0.05 2.51
C LEU A 78 -17.19 -0.56 3.54
N GLU A 79 -16.99 -1.74 4.10
CA GLU A 79 -17.83 -2.28 5.18
C GLU A 79 -17.84 -1.37 6.42
N THR A 80 -16.68 -0.81 6.76
CA THR A 80 -16.52 0.09 7.90
C THR A 80 -17.30 1.40 7.70
N ILE A 81 -17.36 1.94 6.47
CA ILE A 81 -18.16 3.15 6.21
C ILE A 81 -19.66 2.92 6.46
N PHE A 82 -20.16 1.72 6.21
CA PHE A 82 -21.57 1.37 6.46
C PHE A 82 -21.86 1.24 7.95
N ILE A 83 -20.96 0.61 8.71
CA ILE A 83 -21.07 0.54 10.16
C ILE A 83 -21.03 1.95 10.76
N PHE A 84 -20.16 2.82 10.26
CA PHE A 84 -20.07 4.21 10.70
C PHE A 84 -21.35 5.00 10.39
N ALA A 85 -21.88 4.88 9.17
CA ALA A 85 -23.13 5.53 8.78
C ALA A 85 -24.30 5.09 9.69
N TRP A 86 -24.40 3.80 10.00
CA TRP A 86 -25.36 3.30 10.97
C TRP A 86 -25.11 3.83 12.38
N ALA A 87 -23.84 3.88 12.83
CA ALA A 87 -23.47 4.34 14.16
C ALA A 87 -23.84 5.81 14.38
N VAL A 88 -23.66 6.66 13.36
CA VAL A 88 -24.08 8.07 13.40
C VAL A 88 -25.60 8.20 13.55
N ALA A 89 -26.36 7.34 12.88
CA ALA A 89 -27.82 7.37 12.90
C ALA A 89 -28.45 6.47 13.99
N PHE A 90 -27.65 5.88 14.88
CA PHE A 90 -28.09 4.85 15.83
C PHE A 90 -29.34 5.22 16.63
N PHE A 91 -29.37 6.45 17.16
CA PHE A 91 -30.48 6.95 17.99
C PHE A 91 -31.78 7.15 17.20
N GLU A 92 -31.70 7.41 15.89
CA GLU A 92 -32.86 7.65 15.03
C GLU A 92 -33.51 6.35 14.55
N LEU A 93 -32.71 5.31 14.28
CA LEU A 93 -33.23 4.04 13.75
C LEU A 93 -33.73 3.06 14.84
N GLY A 94 -33.30 3.23 16.09
CA GLY A 94 -33.71 2.39 17.22
C GLY A 94 -33.55 0.88 16.95
N TRP A 95 -34.51 0.07 17.40
CA TRP A 95 -34.44 -1.40 17.32
C TRP A 95 -34.40 -1.95 15.88
N ARG A 96 -35.08 -1.29 14.94
CA ARG A 96 -35.07 -1.70 13.52
C ARG A 96 -33.69 -1.52 12.90
N GLY A 97 -33.04 -0.39 13.16
CA GLY A 97 -31.66 -0.16 12.73
C GLY A 97 -30.70 -1.13 13.39
N TYR A 98 -30.87 -1.40 14.68
CA TYR A 98 -30.02 -2.33 15.42
C TYR A 98 -30.06 -3.75 14.84
N ILE A 99 -31.25 -4.29 14.55
CA ILE A 99 -31.37 -5.60 13.89
C ILE A 99 -30.72 -5.57 12.51
N GLY A 100 -31.00 -4.53 11.72
CA GLY A 100 -30.42 -4.37 10.38
C GLY A 100 -28.89 -4.38 10.41
N ALA A 101 -28.28 -3.60 11.30
CA ALA A 101 -26.83 -3.56 11.46
C ALA A 101 -26.25 -4.85 12.04
N SER A 102 -26.96 -5.52 12.96
CA SER A 102 -26.51 -6.80 13.50
C SER A 102 -26.47 -7.89 12.43
N VAL A 103 -27.48 -7.95 11.56
CA VAL A 103 -27.51 -8.86 10.41
C VAL A 103 -26.40 -8.50 9.42
N PHE A 104 -26.23 -7.21 9.12
CA PHE A 104 -25.16 -6.74 8.24
C PHE A 104 -23.78 -7.18 8.76
N ILE A 105 -23.45 -6.84 10.00
CA ILE A 105 -22.20 -7.26 10.67
C ILE A 105 -22.06 -8.79 10.68
N GLY A 106 -23.15 -9.52 10.90
CA GLY A 106 -23.15 -10.98 10.84
C GLY A 106 -22.72 -11.53 9.48
N VAL A 107 -23.23 -10.94 8.39
CA VAL A 107 -22.82 -11.30 7.02
C VAL A 107 -21.34 -10.97 6.79
N LEU A 108 -20.86 -9.81 7.25
CA LEU A 108 -19.44 -9.44 7.13
C LEU A 108 -18.53 -10.41 7.90
N LEU A 109 -18.93 -10.80 9.10
CA LEU A 109 -18.21 -11.80 9.90
C LEU A 109 -18.11 -13.15 9.16
N VAL A 110 -19.18 -13.58 8.50
CA VAL A 110 -19.17 -14.81 7.71
C VAL A 110 -18.22 -14.68 6.51
N ALA A 111 -18.27 -13.56 5.78
CA ALA A 111 -17.37 -13.30 4.67
C ALA A 111 -15.89 -13.27 5.12
N LEU A 112 -15.60 -12.59 6.24
CA LEU A 112 -14.27 -12.51 6.85
C LEU A 112 -13.76 -13.89 7.27
N VAL A 113 -14.60 -14.68 7.95
CA VAL A 113 -14.23 -16.04 8.38
C VAL A 113 -14.01 -16.94 7.19
N TYR A 114 -14.83 -16.83 6.14
CA TYR A 114 -14.64 -17.58 4.91
C TYR A 114 -13.26 -17.27 4.30
N GLU A 115 -12.94 -15.99 4.11
CA GLU A 115 -11.69 -15.54 3.51
C GLU A 115 -10.45 -15.98 4.33
N LEU A 116 -10.52 -15.84 5.66
CA LEU A 116 -9.48 -16.32 6.58
C LEU A 116 -9.24 -17.84 6.47
N ARG A 117 -10.26 -18.60 6.09
CA ARG A 117 -10.19 -20.07 5.96
C ARG A 117 -9.80 -20.52 4.56
N SER A 118 -9.99 -19.69 3.53
CA SER A 118 -9.64 -19.98 2.14
C SER A 118 -8.14 -20.18 1.93
N GLY A 119 -7.28 -19.67 2.82
CA GLY A 119 -5.84 -19.95 2.79
C GLY A 119 -5.12 -19.42 1.56
N GLU A 120 -5.73 -18.49 0.81
CA GLU A 120 -5.15 -17.88 -0.40
C GLU A 120 -3.89 -17.02 -0.12
N LEU A 121 -3.57 -16.84 1.17
CA LEU A 121 -2.33 -16.26 1.67
C LEU A 121 -1.20 -17.29 1.91
N ASP A 122 -1.36 -18.56 1.50
CA ASP A 122 -0.31 -19.56 1.68
C ASP A 122 0.80 -19.39 0.65
N TRP A 123 1.93 -18.82 1.10
CA TRP A 123 3.12 -18.53 0.32
C TRP A 123 3.91 -19.82 0.05
N GLY A 124 3.35 -20.69 -0.78
CA GLY A 124 4.06 -21.86 -1.29
C GLY A 124 5.31 -21.40 -2.04
N ILE A 125 6.49 -21.87 -1.62
CA ILE A 125 7.75 -21.66 -2.31
C ILE A 125 7.59 -22.17 -3.75
N LYS A 126 7.38 -21.26 -4.70
CA LYS A 126 7.38 -21.60 -6.13
C LYS A 126 8.81 -21.92 -6.53
N HIS A 127 9.14 -23.21 -6.59
CA HIS A 127 10.38 -23.68 -7.20
C HIS A 127 10.40 -23.24 -8.66
N ARG A 128 11.11 -22.15 -8.95
CA ARG A 128 11.40 -21.75 -10.32
C ARG A 128 12.37 -22.77 -10.90
N HIS A 129 11.99 -23.40 -12.01
CA HIS A 129 12.90 -24.22 -12.77
C HIS A 129 14.13 -23.39 -13.16
N PRO A 130 15.35 -23.85 -12.90
CA PRO A 130 16.54 -23.14 -13.35
C PRO A 130 16.51 -23.10 -14.88
N VAL A 131 16.43 -21.89 -15.43
CA VAL A 131 16.65 -21.67 -16.87
C VAL A 131 18.08 -22.13 -17.12
N ARG A 132 18.24 -23.22 -17.87
CA ARG A 132 19.57 -23.74 -18.23
C ARG A 132 20.27 -22.66 -19.04
N ASP A 133 21.29 -22.05 -18.44
CA ASP A 133 22.13 -21.05 -19.08
C ASP A 133 22.64 -21.58 -20.42
N ARG A 134 22.18 -20.92 -21.49
CA ARG A 134 22.65 -21.12 -22.86
C ARG A 134 23.92 -20.30 -23.16
N TYR A 135 24.62 -19.82 -22.13
CA TYR A 135 25.81 -18.97 -22.29
C TYR A 135 27.14 -19.73 -22.35
N ALA A 136 27.12 -21.07 -22.39
CA ALA A 136 28.33 -21.89 -22.50
C ALA A 136 28.85 -22.08 -23.95
N VAL A 137 28.57 -21.14 -24.87
CA VAL A 137 29.15 -21.18 -26.23
C VAL A 137 29.76 -19.82 -26.55
N LEU A 138 30.97 -19.60 -26.04
CA LEU A 138 31.88 -18.61 -26.59
C LEU A 138 32.59 -19.24 -27.80
N PRO A 139 32.40 -18.73 -29.03
CA PRO A 139 33.19 -19.16 -30.17
C PRO A 139 34.51 -18.40 -30.15
N GLY A 140 35.63 -19.08 -29.89
CA GLY A 140 36.92 -18.42 -30.06
C GLY A 140 38.11 -19.04 -29.33
N THR A 141 38.40 -20.32 -29.58
CA THR A 141 39.77 -20.84 -29.43
C THR A 141 40.10 -21.77 -30.58
N ARG A 142 40.56 -21.20 -31.70
CA ARG A 142 41.49 -21.88 -32.60
C ARG A 142 42.50 -20.88 -33.14
N THR A 143 43.76 -21.26 -32.92
CA THR A 143 45.02 -20.84 -33.56
C THR A 143 45.46 -19.40 -33.37
#